data_AF-A0A438LY73-F1
#
_entry.id   AF-A0A438LY73-F1
#
_cell.length_a   1.000
_cell.length_b   1.000
_cell.length_c   1.000
_cell.angle_alpha   90.00
_cell.angle_beta   90.00
_cell.angle_gamma   90.00
#
_symmetry.space_group_name_H-M   'P 1'
#
loop_
_entity.id
_entity.type
_entity.pdbx_description
1 polymer ?
#
loop_
_entity_poly.entity_id
_entity_poly.type
_entity_poly.pdbx_seq_one_letter_code
_entity_poly.pdbx_strand_id
1 'polypeptide(L)'
;MDYYLISTSAHDRSPAGVLVEEFVLCEDFTAAGIDSAEWGSETGEWLAAPEVSRLIRSNGALRARVVPVGRRRAGDAYAYLGGGEFPEEDRLREFFQRRQQLPASAPLHLGTGPAKARRYRILFAGELGADGLAKAQAALRLEPTGDPRVVGKASGSAGGHGFSWELRRIGAGIAWCVDVTVRLGAGPLALLGALLHHHREAIREQGLIPVTVERFA
;
A
#
# COMPACT_ATOMS: atom_id res chain seq x y z
N MET A 1 9.56 2.41 -3.70
CA MET A 1 8.40 3.25 -4.07
C MET A 1 7.27 2.41 -4.66
N ASP A 2 6.08 2.98 -4.78
CA ASP A 2 4.88 2.36 -5.32
C ASP A 2 4.59 2.98 -6.71
N TYR A 3 4.37 2.17 -7.74
CA TYR A 3 4.25 2.64 -9.14
C TYR A 3 2.90 2.29 -9.75
N TYR A 4 2.25 3.21 -10.44
CA TYR A 4 0.94 2.98 -11.03
C TYR A 4 0.90 3.49 -12.46
N LEU A 5 0.17 2.77 -13.30
CA LEU A 5 -0.21 3.26 -14.62
C LEU A 5 -1.59 3.87 -14.54
N ILE A 6 -1.77 5.04 -15.14
CA ILE A 6 -3.06 5.74 -15.23
C ILE A 6 -3.53 5.63 -16.67
N SER A 7 -4.74 5.12 -16.90
CA SER A 7 -5.41 5.12 -18.19
C SER A 7 -6.37 6.33 -18.33
N THR A 8 -6.70 6.73 -19.56
CA THR A 8 -7.72 7.76 -19.84
C THR A 8 -9.12 7.32 -19.39
N SER A 9 -9.44 6.04 -19.56
CA SER A 9 -10.66 5.40 -19.07
C SER A 9 -10.36 4.00 -18.50
N ALA A 10 -11.31 3.46 -17.73
CA ALA A 10 -11.16 2.15 -17.10
C ALA A 10 -11.08 0.97 -18.09
N HIS A 11 -11.50 1.20 -19.34
CA HIS A 11 -11.51 0.18 -20.40
C HIS A 11 -10.28 0.29 -21.32
N ASP A 12 -9.50 1.36 -21.19
CA ASP A 12 -8.33 1.58 -22.04
C ASP A 12 -7.18 0.71 -21.58
N ARG A 13 -6.64 -0.04 -22.54
CA ARG A 13 -5.48 -0.92 -22.32
C ARG A 13 -4.16 -0.16 -22.35
N SER A 14 -4.15 1.02 -22.96
CA SER A 14 -2.97 1.86 -23.08
C SER A 14 -2.90 2.84 -21.91
N PRO A 15 -1.75 2.95 -21.23
CA PRO A 15 -1.56 3.99 -20.23
C PRO A 15 -1.54 5.37 -20.89
N ALA A 16 -1.88 6.38 -20.10
CA ALA A 16 -1.81 7.81 -20.44
C ALA A 16 -0.78 8.54 -19.56
N GLY A 17 -0.43 7.95 -18.41
CA GLY A 17 0.56 8.49 -17.48
C GLY A 17 1.07 7.45 -16.49
N VAL A 18 2.06 7.87 -15.70
CA VAL A 18 2.69 7.09 -14.63
C VAL A 18 2.58 7.88 -13.34
N LEU A 19 2.03 7.28 -12.29
CA LEU A 19 2.02 7.84 -10.94
C LEU A 19 3.01 7.07 -10.08
N VAL A 20 3.83 7.79 -9.33
CA VAL A 20 4.74 7.23 -8.34
C VAL A 20 4.35 7.79 -6.99
N GLU A 21 4.24 6.90 -5.99
CA GLU A 21 3.98 7.25 -4.61
C GLU A 21 5.06 6.67 -3.69
N GLU A 22 5.38 7.40 -2.63
CA GLU A 22 6.21 6.92 -1.53
C GLU A 22 5.51 7.19 -0.21
N PHE A 23 5.31 6.11 0.58
CA PHE A 23 4.86 6.26 1.95
C PHE A 23 5.99 6.78 2.81
N VAL A 24 5.74 7.88 3.49
CA VAL A 24 6.64 8.43 4.48
C VAL A 24 6.26 7.82 5.82
N LEU A 25 7.15 7.01 6.38
CA LEU A 25 6.93 6.29 7.62
C LEU A 25 7.63 6.97 8.80
N CYS A 26 6.99 6.96 9.96
CA CYS A 26 7.60 7.27 11.26
C CYS A 26 8.56 6.14 11.69
N GLU A 27 9.35 6.40 12.74
CA GLU A 27 10.26 5.40 13.33
C GLU A 27 9.56 4.11 13.77
N ASP A 28 8.27 4.19 14.11
CA ASP A 28 7.48 3.04 14.52
C ASP A 28 6.72 2.38 13.36
N PHE A 29 7.01 2.77 12.12
CA PHE A 29 6.41 2.30 10.87
C PHE A 29 4.95 2.70 10.63
N THR A 30 4.41 3.64 11.41
CA THR A 30 3.14 4.31 11.05
C THR A 30 3.34 5.27 9.88
N ALA A 31 2.32 5.49 9.07
CA ALA A 31 2.38 6.41 7.94
C ALA A 31 2.18 7.87 8.40
N ALA A 32 3.17 8.72 8.18
CA ALA A 32 3.08 10.16 8.38
C ALA A 32 2.46 10.88 7.18
N GLY A 33 2.65 10.33 5.98
CA GLY A 33 2.18 10.94 4.75
C GLY A 33 2.47 10.11 3.52
N ILE A 34 2.02 10.62 2.38
CA ILE A 34 2.32 10.08 1.06
C ILE A 34 2.91 11.21 0.22
N ASP A 35 4.09 10.97 -0.30
CA ASP A 35 4.76 11.82 -1.28
C ASP A 35 4.48 11.24 -2.66
N SER A 36 4.11 12.06 -3.65
CA SER A 36 3.72 11.56 -4.97
C SER A 36 4.06 12.51 -6.11
N ALA A 37 4.32 11.92 -7.27
CA ALA A 37 4.49 12.63 -8.54
C ALA A 37 3.85 11.83 -9.68
N GLU A 38 3.29 12.55 -10.63
CA GLU A 38 2.71 12.01 -11.86
C GLU A 38 3.47 12.54 -13.06
N TRP A 39 3.73 11.65 -14.01
CA TRP A 39 4.12 12.02 -15.36
C TRP A 39 2.94 11.77 -16.29
N GLY A 40 2.54 12.82 -17.03
CA GLY A 40 1.47 12.75 -18.01
C GLY A 40 1.99 12.96 -19.41
N SER A 41 1.50 12.16 -20.37
CA SER A 41 1.88 12.31 -21.78
C SER A 41 1.49 13.67 -22.39
N GLU A 42 0.43 14.30 -21.87
CA GLU A 42 -0.01 15.63 -22.31
C GLU A 42 0.91 16.75 -21.83
N THR A 43 1.48 16.63 -20.62
CA THR A 43 2.36 17.65 -20.03
C THR A 43 3.83 17.42 -20.40
N GLY A 44 4.22 16.16 -20.62
CA GLY A 44 5.61 15.77 -20.90
C GLY A 44 6.55 15.92 -19.71
N GLU A 45 6.04 16.21 -18.51
CA GLU A 45 6.83 16.51 -17.32
C GLU A 45 6.29 15.81 -16.06
N TRP A 46 7.17 15.66 -15.07
CA TRP A 46 6.82 15.17 -13.74
C TRP A 46 6.27 16.31 -12.88
N LEU A 47 5.08 16.12 -12.31
CA LEU A 47 4.41 17.08 -11.44
C LEU A 47 4.04 16.44 -10.11
N ALA A 48 4.15 17.20 -9.02
CA ALA A 48 3.69 16.74 -7.70
C ALA A 48 2.17 16.48 -7.72
N ALA A 49 1.75 15.29 -7.29
CA ALA A 49 0.41 14.77 -7.52
C ALA A 49 -0.37 14.37 -6.25
N PRO A 50 -0.39 15.17 -5.16
CA PRO A 50 -1.10 14.82 -3.93
C PRO A 50 -2.62 14.77 -4.13
N GLU A 51 -3.19 15.58 -5.03
CA GLU A 51 -4.63 15.55 -5.33
C GLU A 51 -5.04 14.24 -6.01
N VAL A 52 -4.24 13.78 -6.98
CA VAL A 52 -4.48 12.52 -7.70
C VAL A 52 -4.33 11.34 -6.74
N SER A 53 -3.25 11.31 -5.94
CA SER A 53 -3.05 10.35 -4.85
C SER A 53 -4.28 10.25 -3.92
N ARG A 54 -4.81 11.39 -3.48
CA ARG A 54 -6.01 11.40 -2.62
C ARG A 54 -7.25 10.87 -3.37
N LEU A 55 -7.44 11.29 -4.61
CA LEU A 55 -8.62 10.96 -5.39
C LEU A 55 -8.71 9.47 -5.74
N ILE A 56 -7.60 8.79 -6.04
CA ILE A 56 -7.62 7.35 -6.34
C ILE A 56 -8.03 6.51 -5.11
N ARG A 57 -7.85 7.05 -3.90
CA ARG A 57 -8.30 6.40 -2.66
C ARG A 57 -9.79 6.62 -2.40
N SER A 58 -10.33 7.80 -2.69
CA SER A 58 -11.73 8.14 -2.38
C SER A 58 -12.73 7.94 -3.52
N ASN A 59 -12.29 7.96 -4.78
CA ASN A 59 -13.15 7.88 -5.96
C ASN A 59 -12.95 6.56 -6.72
N GLY A 60 -13.97 5.71 -6.73
CA GLY A 60 -13.92 4.41 -7.40
C GLY A 60 -13.77 4.47 -8.92
N ALA A 61 -14.35 5.47 -9.57
CA ALA A 61 -14.25 5.63 -11.03
C ALA A 61 -12.83 6.04 -11.44
N LEU A 62 -12.18 6.90 -10.67
CA LEU A 62 -10.78 7.25 -10.89
C LEU A 62 -9.87 6.08 -10.57
N ARG A 63 -10.11 5.37 -9.45
CA ARG A 63 -9.35 4.17 -9.09
C ARG A 63 -9.41 3.08 -10.16
N ALA A 64 -10.55 2.89 -10.81
CA ALA A 64 -10.72 1.88 -11.87
C ALA A 64 -9.83 2.14 -13.11
N ARG A 65 -9.25 3.34 -13.23
CA ARG A 65 -8.30 3.71 -14.29
C ARG A 65 -6.84 3.45 -13.90
N VAL A 66 -6.59 3.05 -12.65
CA VAL A 66 -5.25 2.95 -12.09
C VAL A 66 -4.88 1.49 -11.90
N VAL A 67 -3.73 1.09 -12.43
CA VAL A 67 -3.21 -0.27 -12.29
C VAL A 67 -1.88 -0.23 -11.54
N PRO A 68 -1.76 -0.89 -10.38
CA PRO A 68 -0.49 -1.03 -9.69
C PRO A 68 0.45 -1.90 -10.52
N VAL A 69 1.70 -1.45 -10.64
CA VAL A 69 2.74 -2.14 -11.40
C VAL A 69 4.06 -2.12 -10.63
N GLY A 70 5.01 -2.95 -11.08
CA GLY A 70 6.40 -2.85 -10.65
C GLY A 70 7.18 -1.81 -11.44
N ARG A 71 8.33 -1.37 -10.90
CA ARG A 71 9.21 -0.35 -11.48
C ARG A 71 9.52 -0.58 -12.97
N ARG A 72 9.87 -1.82 -13.36
CA ARG A 72 10.17 -2.16 -14.76
C ARG A 72 9.03 -1.79 -15.69
N ARG A 73 7.80 -2.20 -15.36
CA ARG A 73 6.62 -1.94 -16.19
C ARG A 73 6.22 -0.46 -16.20
N ALA A 74 6.48 0.26 -15.11
CA ALA A 74 6.35 1.71 -15.09
C ALA A 74 7.34 2.38 -16.05
N GLY A 75 8.59 1.91 -16.06
CA GLY A 75 9.62 2.38 -17.00
C GLY A 75 9.28 2.07 -18.46
N ASP A 76 8.82 0.85 -18.75
CA ASP A 76 8.37 0.48 -20.10
C ASP A 76 7.24 1.39 -20.59
N ALA A 77 6.27 1.68 -19.73
CA ALA A 77 5.16 2.59 -20.05
C ALA A 77 5.62 4.04 -20.22
N TYR A 78 6.52 4.52 -19.35
CA TYR A 78 7.11 5.86 -19.45
C TYR A 78 7.85 6.06 -20.78
N ALA A 79 8.66 5.07 -21.18
CA ALA A 79 9.36 5.09 -22.46
C ALA A 79 8.37 5.06 -23.64
N TYR A 80 7.36 4.19 -23.57
CA TYR A 80 6.29 4.11 -24.59
C TYR A 80 5.56 5.45 -24.78
N LEU A 81 5.37 6.20 -23.70
CA LEU A 81 4.69 7.49 -23.74
C LEU A 81 5.61 8.65 -24.19
N GLY A 82 6.90 8.37 -24.47
CA GLY A 82 7.86 9.37 -24.95
C GLY A 82 8.71 10.02 -23.87
N GLY A 83 8.66 9.53 -22.62
CA GLY A 83 9.48 10.05 -21.52
C GLY A 83 10.97 9.68 -21.61
N GLY A 84 11.33 8.67 -22.40
CA GLY A 84 12.71 8.20 -22.53
C GLY A 84 13.14 7.25 -21.41
N GLU A 85 14.35 7.43 -20.88
CA GLU A 85 14.88 6.60 -19.79
C GLU A 85 14.17 6.91 -18.47
N PHE A 86 13.70 5.87 -17.79
CA PHE A 86 12.95 6.04 -16.56
C PHE A 86 13.84 6.54 -15.41
N PRO A 87 13.49 7.63 -14.71
CA PRO A 87 14.36 8.18 -13.67
C PRO A 87 14.59 7.22 -12.50
N GLU A 88 15.80 7.27 -11.94
CA GLU A 88 16.14 6.58 -10.69
C GLU A 88 15.32 7.10 -9.50
N GLU A 89 15.14 6.25 -8.47
CA GLU A 89 14.26 6.58 -7.33
C GLU A 89 14.67 7.88 -6.65
N ASP A 90 15.97 8.14 -6.49
CA ASP A 90 16.45 9.40 -5.90
C ASP A 90 16.06 10.63 -6.73
N ARG A 91 16.07 10.50 -8.06
CA ARG A 91 15.60 11.57 -8.95
C ARG A 91 14.09 11.74 -8.89
N LEU A 92 13.34 10.64 -8.76
CA LEU A 92 11.88 10.70 -8.59
C LEU A 92 11.48 11.46 -7.32
N ARG A 93 12.25 11.30 -6.23
CA ARG A 93 12.01 12.02 -4.96
C ARG A 93 12.11 13.53 -5.11
N GLU A 94 12.91 14.04 -6.04
CA GLU A 94 13.00 15.48 -6.30
C GLU A 94 11.69 16.07 -6.85
N PHE A 95 10.83 15.25 -7.47
CA PHE A 95 9.52 15.68 -7.96
C PHE A 95 8.44 15.65 -6.87
N PHE A 96 8.72 15.06 -5.71
CA PHE A 96 7.81 15.03 -4.57
C PHE A 96 7.82 16.36 -3.81
N GLN A 97 7.31 17.40 -4.48
CA GLN A 97 7.36 18.77 -3.96
C GLN A 97 6.25 19.06 -2.94
N ARG A 98 5.20 18.23 -2.87
CA ARG A 98 4.05 18.44 -1.99
C ARG A 98 3.60 17.14 -1.32
N ARG A 99 3.84 17.04 -0.01
CA ARG A 99 3.41 15.92 0.81
C ARG A 99 1.90 15.96 1.09
N GLN A 100 1.22 14.85 0.85
CA GLN A 100 -0.09 14.59 1.43
C GLN A 100 0.08 14.10 2.87
N GLN A 101 -0.21 14.95 3.85
CA GLN A 101 -0.18 14.56 5.26
C GLN A 101 -1.30 13.56 5.56
N LEU A 102 -0.96 12.50 6.28
CA LEU A 102 -1.95 11.56 6.82
C LEU A 102 -2.21 11.89 8.30
N PRO A 103 -3.45 11.74 8.79
CA PRO A 103 -3.75 12.02 10.18
C PRO A 103 -2.89 11.15 11.12
N ALA A 104 -2.06 11.79 11.95
CA ALA A 104 -1.40 11.12 13.04
C ALA A 104 -2.36 11.03 14.23
N SER A 105 -2.77 9.82 14.60
CA SER A 105 -3.50 9.58 15.84
C SER A 105 -2.59 8.88 16.83
N ALA A 106 -2.62 9.29 18.09
CA ALA A 106 -1.96 8.53 19.15
C ALA A 106 -2.52 7.08 19.14
N PRO A 107 -1.68 6.04 19.28
CA PRO A 107 -2.14 4.66 19.23
C PRO A 107 -3.29 4.43 20.21
N LEU A 108 -4.44 4.02 19.70
CA LEU A 108 -5.62 3.80 20.51
C LEU A 108 -5.42 2.54 21.37
N HIS A 109 -5.08 2.67 22.64
CA HIS A 109 -4.87 1.50 23.51
C HIS A 109 -6.16 0.70 23.75
N LEU A 110 -6.38 -0.35 22.95
CA LEU A 110 -7.59 -1.18 22.98
C LEU A 110 -7.55 -2.37 23.97
N GLY A 111 -6.60 -2.44 24.91
CA GLY A 111 -6.60 -3.51 25.92
C GLY A 111 -5.42 -3.55 26.89
N THR A 112 -5.46 -4.50 27.83
CA THR A 112 -4.45 -4.81 28.86
C THR A 112 -3.35 -5.78 28.38
N GLY A 113 -3.14 -5.85 27.06
CA GLY A 113 -2.15 -6.74 26.46
C GLY A 113 -0.74 -6.49 27.02
N PRO A 114 0.18 -7.47 26.96
CA PRO A 114 1.54 -7.28 27.44
C PRO A 114 2.14 -6.04 26.78
N ALA A 115 2.88 -5.20 27.52
CA ALA A 115 3.47 -3.95 27.03
C ALA A 115 4.35 -4.06 25.76
N LYS A 116 4.66 -5.29 25.32
CA LYS A 116 5.44 -5.63 24.13
C LYS A 116 4.60 -6.05 22.91
N ALA A 117 3.28 -6.12 23.03
CA ALA A 117 2.39 -6.42 21.91
C ALA A 117 1.99 -5.12 21.21
N ARG A 118 2.25 -5.02 19.90
CA ARG A 118 1.80 -3.90 19.06
C ARG A 118 0.87 -4.41 17.99
N ARG A 119 -0.14 -3.62 17.62
CA ARG A 119 -1.05 -3.93 16.51
C ARG A 119 -0.96 -2.84 15.46
N TYR A 120 -0.68 -3.26 14.23
CA TYR A 120 -0.64 -2.43 13.04
C TYR A 120 -1.82 -2.77 12.12
N ARG A 121 -2.27 -1.78 11.35
CA ARG A 121 -3.23 -1.97 10.27
C ARG A 121 -2.72 -1.32 9.02
N ILE A 122 -2.70 -2.09 7.95
CA ILE A 122 -2.53 -1.57 6.60
C ILE A 122 -3.93 -1.50 5.99
N LEU A 123 -4.39 -0.28 5.70
CA LEU A 123 -5.70 -0.05 5.10
C LEU A 123 -5.57 0.07 3.59
N PHE A 124 -6.54 -0.47 2.85
CA PHE A 124 -6.55 -0.44 1.40
C PHE A 124 -7.91 -0.02 0.84
N ALA A 125 -7.88 0.77 -0.23
CA ALA A 125 -9.04 1.14 -1.03
C ALA A 125 -9.14 0.25 -2.27
N GLY A 126 -10.38 -0.06 -2.67
CA GLY A 126 -10.66 -0.94 -3.80
C GLY A 126 -11.24 -2.28 -3.39
N GLU A 127 -11.37 -3.17 -4.38
CA GLU A 127 -12.05 -4.45 -4.23
C GLU A 127 -11.14 -5.57 -4.72
N LEU A 128 -11.11 -6.68 -3.98
CA LEU A 128 -10.49 -7.93 -4.41
C LEU A 128 -11.55 -8.78 -5.11
N GLY A 129 -11.38 -9.02 -6.41
CA GLY A 129 -12.06 -10.14 -7.07
C GLY A 129 -11.57 -11.49 -6.54
N ALA A 130 -12.26 -12.58 -6.88
CA ALA A 130 -11.93 -13.92 -6.39
C ALA A 130 -10.46 -14.32 -6.65
N ASP A 131 -9.96 -14.05 -7.87
CA ASP A 131 -8.57 -14.35 -8.23
C ASP A 131 -7.55 -13.52 -7.45
N GLY A 132 -7.83 -12.22 -7.29
CA GLY A 132 -6.98 -11.33 -6.50
C GLY A 132 -6.96 -11.74 -5.04
N LEU A 133 -8.10 -12.17 -4.49
CA LEU A 133 -8.20 -12.70 -3.13
C LEU A 133 -7.37 -13.97 -2.95
N ALA A 134 -7.48 -14.93 -3.89
CA ALA A 134 -6.72 -16.16 -3.84
C ALA A 134 -5.20 -15.90 -3.90
N LYS A 135 -4.76 -14.98 -4.75
CA LYS A 135 -3.35 -14.55 -4.85
C LYS A 135 -2.88 -13.87 -3.57
N ALA A 136 -3.69 -12.97 -3.00
CA ALA A 136 -3.42 -12.34 -1.72
C ALA A 136 -3.29 -13.37 -0.59
N GLN A 137 -4.21 -14.35 -0.52
CA GLN A 137 -4.15 -15.44 0.45
C GLN A 137 -2.87 -16.27 0.31
N ALA A 138 -2.50 -16.62 -0.92
CA ALA A 138 -1.27 -17.37 -1.19
C ALA A 138 -0.01 -16.58 -0.80
N ALA A 139 0.08 -15.31 -1.21
CA ALA A 139 1.23 -14.44 -0.91
C ALA A 139 1.41 -14.22 0.60
N LEU A 140 0.30 -14.02 1.31
CA LEU A 140 0.28 -13.83 2.76
C LEU A 140 0.23 -15.14 3.56
N ARG A 141 0.25 -16.30 2.88
CA ARG A 141 0.19 -17.65 3.46
C ARG A 141 -0.98 -17.86 4.41
N LEU A 142 -2.15 -17.30 4.07
CA LEU A 142 -3.32 -17.29 4.93
C LEU A 142 -4.02 -18.65 4.97
N GLU A 143 -4.36 -19.07 6.18
CA GLU A 143 -5.27 -20.18 6.45
C GLU A 143 -6.70 -19.66 6.70
N PRO A 144 -7.74 -20.32 6.16
CA PRO A 144 -9.13 -19.95 6.42
C PRO A 144 -9.46 -19.99 7.92
N THR A 145 -10.27 -19.04 8.38
CA THR A 145 -10.64 -18.95 9.82
C THR A 145 -12.04 -19.44 10.14
N GLY A 146 -12.92 -19.55 9.14
CA GLY A 146 -14.35 -19.79 9.31
C GLY A 146 -15.15 -18.54 9.74
N ASP A 147 -14.48 -17.42 10.08
CA ASP A 147 -15.14 -16.14 10.35
C ASP A 147 -15.43 -15.42 9.02
N PRO A 148 -16.70 -15.08 8.71
CA PRO A 148 -17.04 -14.39 7.47
C PRO A 148 -16.42 -12.98 7.36
N ARG A 149 -15.96 -12.40 8.47
CA ARG A 149 -15.28 -11.09 8.48
C ARG A 149 -13.78 -11.21 8.22
N VAL A 150 -13.18 -12.37 8.51
CA VAL A 150 -11.73 -12.62 8.38
C VAL A 150 -11.47 -13.71 7.36
N VAL A 151 -11.02 -13.28 6.17
CA VAL A 151 -10.78 -14.18 5.04
C VAL A 151 -9.72 -15.22 5.35
N GLY A 152 -8.71 -14.85 6.13
CA GLY A 152 -7.69 -15.78 6.56
C GLY A 152 -6.72 -15.16 7.54
N LYS A 153 -5.98 -16.02 8.23
CA LYS A 153 -4.95 -15.65 9.19
C LYS A 153 -3.67 -16.43 8.93
N ALA A 154 -2.55 -15.86 9.32
CA ALA A 154 -1.29 -16.58 9.37
C ALA A 154 -0.43 -16.07 10.53
N SER A 155 0.64 -16.80 10.79
CA SER A 155 1.60 -16.43 11.82
C SER A 155 3.00 -16.89 11.45
N GLY A 156 3.98 -16.27 12.07
CA GLY A 156 5.39 -16.60 11.89
C GLY A 156 6.24 -15.99 12.98
N SER A 157 7.51 -16.36 13.01
CA SER A 157 8.50 -15.75 13.91
C SER A 157 9.79 -15.47 13.15
N ALA A 158 10.44 -14.36 13.49
CA ALA A 158 11.71 -13.98 12.90
C ALA A 158 12.47 -13.08 13.88
N GLY A 159 13.78 -13.30 14.02
CA GLY A 159 14.64 -12.50 14.91
C GLY A 159 14.17 -12.46 16.37
N GLY A 160 13.46 -13.49 16.84
CA GLY A 160 12.89 -13.51 18.20
C GLY A 160 11.60 -12.70 18.37
N HIS A 161 11.08 -12.06 17.32
CA HIS A 161 9.72 -11.51 17.30
C HIS A 161 8.71 -12.59 16.91
N GLY A 162 7.52 -12.52 17.49
CA GLY A 162 6.36 -13.29 17.05
C GLY A 162 5.40 -12.40 16.26
N PHE A 163 4.93 -12.87 15.11
CA PHE A 163 4.01 -12.16 14.23
C PHE A 163 2.76 -13.01 13.98
N SER A 164 1.63 -12.35 13.92
CA SER A 164 0.39 -12.92 13.38
C SER A 164 -0.33 -11.85 12.60
N TRP A 165 -0.94 -12.22 11.48
CA TRP A 165 -1.68 -11.29 10.66
C TRP A 165 -2.96 -11.90 10.12
N GLU A 166 -3.91 -11.04 9.83
CA GLU A 166 -5.22 -11.39 9.28
C GLU A 166 -5.60 -10.44 8.15
N LEU A 167 -6.20 -10.99 7.09
CA LEU A 167 -6.81 -10.21 6.01
C LEU A 167 -8.32 -10.19 6.24
N ARG A 168 -8.90 -8.99 6.30
CA ARG A 168 -10.33 -8.83 6.59
C ARG A 168 -10.95 -7.67 5.82
N ARG A 169 -12.26 -7.76 5.66
CA ARG A 169 -13.07 -6.69 5.06
C ARG A 169 -13.60 -5.78 6.17
N ILE A 170 -13.63 -4.47 5.93
CA ILE A 170 -14.07 -3.48 6.92
C ILE A 170 -15.13 -2.52 6.36
N GLY A 171 -15.85 -1.83 7.26
CA GLY A 171 -16.81 -0.78 6.91
C GLY A 171 -17.96 -1.26 6.01
N ALA A 172 -18.72 -2.27 6.43
CA ALA A 172 -19.80 -2.88 5.63
C ALA A 172 -19.38 -3.33 4.21
N GLY A 173 -18.08 -3.60 4.02
CA GLY A 173 -17.55 -4.10 2.76
C GLY A 173 -16.80 -3.08 1.90
N ILE A 174 -16.64 -1.84 2.36
CA ILE A 174 -16.10 -0.75 1.51
C ILE A 174 -14.56 -0.72 1.39
N ALA A 175 -13.85 -1.47 2.25
CA ALA A 175 -12.40 -1.48 2.28
C ALA A 175 -11.84 -2.81 2.79
N TRP A 176 -10.55 -3.02 2.54
CA TRP A 176 -9.78 -4.17 3.00
C TRP A 176 -8.71 -3.72 3.98
N CYS A 177 -8.39 -4.56 4.96
CA CYS A 177 -7.21 -4.34 5.77
C CYS A 177 -6.44 -5.62 6.08
N VAL A 178 -5.13 -5.45 6.24
CA VAL A 178 -4.25 -6.43 6.86
C VAL A 178 -3.94 -5.93 8.27
N ASP A 179 -4.41 -6.65 9.27
CA ASP A 179 -4.10 -6.36 10.66
C ASP A 179 -2.92 -7.25 11.10
N VAL A 180 -1.82 -6.63 11.51
CA VAL A 180 -0.60 -7.32 11.96
C VAL A 180 -0.45 -7.12 13.46
N THR A 181 -0.43 -8.21 14.21
CA THR A 181 -0.05 -8.21 15.62
C THR A 181 1.38 -8.71 15.76
N VAL A 182 2.21 -7.93 16.44
CA VAL A 182 3.60 -8.28 16.75
C VAL A 182 3.80 -8.38 18.24
N ARG A 183 4.45 -9.45 18.69
CA ARG A 183 5.01 -9.59 20.04
C ARG A 183 6.51 -9.36 19.94
N LEU A 184 6.97 -8.23 20.45
CA LEU A 184 8.36 -7.84 20.32
C LEU A 184 9.28 -8.67 21.23
N GLY A 185 10.25 -9.36 20.63
CA GLY A 185 11.42 -9.91 21.30
C GLY A 185 12.63 -8.98 21.21
N ALA A 186 13.84 -9.54 21.33
CA ALA A 186 15.10 -8.81 21.37
C ALA A 186 15.71 -8.51 19.98
N GLY A 187 15.03 -8.87 18.89
CA GLY A 187 15.53 -8.70 17.53
C GLY A 187 15.44 -7.27 16.98
N PRO A 188 15.96 -7.09 15.75
CA PRO A 188 15.92 -5.80 15.06
C PRO A 188 14.50 -5.46 14.57
N LEU A 189 14.04 -4.24 14.88
CA LEU A 189 12.74 -3.71 14.44
C LEU A 189 12.61 -3.61 12.91
N ALA A 190 13.71 -3.58 12.16
CA ALA A 190 13.70 -3.59 10.70
C ALA A 190 12.93 -4.79 10.12
N LEU A 191 12.85 -5.92 10.85
CA LEU A 191 12.05 -7.08 10.44
C LEU A 191 10.54 -6.78 10.43
N LEU A 192 10.05 -5.95 11.34
CA LEU A 192 8.67 -5.48 11.34
C LEU A 192 8.41 -4.56 10.13
N GLY A 193 9.32 -3.62 9.87
CA GLY A 193 9.23 -2.74 8.69
C GLY A 193 9.19 -3.54 7.39
N ALA A 194 10.08 -4.53 7.24
CA ALA A 194 10.11 -5.41 6.08
C ALA A 194 8.81 -6.24 5.93
N LEU A 195 8.26 -6.76 7.02
CA LEU A 195 7.00 -7.50 7.01
C LEU A 195 5.82 -6.60 6.56
N LEU A 196 5.70 -5.40 7.15
CA LEU A 196 4.64 -4.44 6.80
C LEU A 196 4.75 -4.02 5.33
N HIS A 197 5.95 -3.73 4.85
CA HIS A 197 6.20 -3.42 3.44
C HIS A 197 5.80 -4.59 2.54
N HIS A 198 6.26 -5.80 2.83
CA HIS A 198 5.91 -7.00 2.06
C HIS A 198 4.40 -7.21 1.99
N HIS A 199 3.67 -7.11 3.11
CA HIS A 199 2.23 -7.28 3.12
C HIS A 199 1.50 -6.18 2.35
N ARG A 200 1.99 -4.94 2.42
CA ARG A 200 1.46 -3.83 1.61
C ARG A 200 1.61 -4.11 0.13
N GLU A 201 2.81 -4.49 -0.32
CA GLU A 201 3.05 -4.78 -1.74
C GLU A 201 2.25 -6.00 -2.22
N ALA A 202 2.19 -7.07 -1.44
CA ALA A 202 1.46 -8.28 -1.81
C ALA A 202 -0.02 -8.01 -2.11
N ILE A 203 -0.67 -7.13 -1.33
CA ILE A 203 -2.06 -6.71 -1.56
C ILE A 203 -2.16 -5.69 -2.68
N ARG A 204 -1.23 -4.73 -2.74
CA ARG A 204 -1.18 -3.71 -3.79
C ARG A 204 -1.09 -4.33 -5.17
N GLU A 205 -0.26 -5.36 -5.35
CA GLU A 205 -0.13 -6.11 -6.60
C GLU A 205 -1.44 -6.76 -7.09
N GLN A 206 -2.43 -6.91 -6.22
CA GLN A 206 -3.76 -7.44 -6.58
C GLN A 206 -4.77 -6.35 -6.98
N GLY A 207 -4.32 -5.10 -7.14
CA GLY A 207 -5.15 -3.99 -7.64
C GLY A 207 -5.64 -3.02 -6.56
N LEU A 208 -5.28 -3.24 -5.30
CA LEU A 208 -5.72 -2.38 -4.20
C LEU A 208 -4.74 -1.22 -4.01
N ILE A 209 -5.27 -0.07 -3.58
CA ILE A 209 -4.47 1.12 -3.32
C ILE A 209 -4.25 1.25 -1.81
N PRO A 210 -3.00 1.17 -1.31
CA PRO A 210 -2.71 1.39 0.11
C PRO A 210 -3.13 2.80 0.55
N VAL A 211 -3.85 2.91 1.66
CA VAL A 211 -4.39 4.17 2.19
C VAL A 211 -3.52 4.70 3.32
N THR A 212 -3.18 3.86 4.29
CA THR A 212 -2.42 4.23 5.48
C THR A 212 -1.83 2.99 6.17
N VAL A 213 -0.83 3.21 7.01
CA VAL A 213 -0.34 2.24 7.99
C VAL A 213 -0.52 2.84 9.38
N GLU A 214 -1.42 2.29 10.18
CA GLU A 214 -1.78 2.80 11.51
C GLU A 214 -1.32 1.83 12.61
N ARG A 215 -1.19 2.35 13.83
CA ARG A 215 -0.90 1.56 15.04
C ARG A 215 -2.00 1.77 16.09
N PHE A 216 -2.48 0.68 16.67
CA PHE A 216 -3.57 0.63 17.65
C PHE A 216 -3.15 0.13 19.04
N ALA A 217 -1.85 0.00 19.32
CA ALA A 217 -1.29 -0.32 20.65
C ALA A 217 0.24 -0.21 20.58
#